data_AF-A0A7X1FZP2-F1
#
_entry.id   AF-A0A7X1FZP2-F1
#
_cell.length_a   1.000
_cell.length_b   1.000
_cell.length_c   1.000
_cell.angle_alpha   90.00
_cell.angle_beta   90.00
_cell.angle_gamma   90.00
#
_symmetry.space_group_name_H-M   'P 1'
#
loop_
_entity.id
_entity.type
_entity.pdbx_description
1 polymer ?
#
loop_
_entity_poly.entity_id
_entity_poly.type
_entity_poly.pdbx_seq_one_letter_code
_entity_poly.pdbx_strand_id
1 'polypeptide(L)'
;MVHRRAGPRDDLVAAAAGGLGDYRAATPLQVAATSAGTFACGALLPLAAASAFHLGAMPLGIALVSLAAVAALAACGAPAGAGRPGAFALRTTTWAAAGFAGAFAAGRIVGTMLV
;
A
#
# COMPACT_ATOMS: atom_id res chain seq x y z
N MET A 1 -4.34 33.33 -37.70
CA MET A 1 -4.69 32.09 -36.96
C MET A 1 -3.44 31.59 -36.27
N VAL A 2 -3.31 31.80 -34.95
CA VAL A 2 -2.14 31.42 -34.16
C VAL A 2 -2.41 30.04 -33.54
N HIS A 3 -1.69 29.02 -33.98
CA HIS A 3 -1.67 27.71 -33.32
C HIS A 3 -0.92 27.85 -31.99
N ARG A 4 -1.66 28.12 -30.91
CA ARG A 4 -1.13 28.09 -29.54
C ARG A 4 -0.83 26.64 -29.20
N ARG A 5 0.44 26.23 -29.25
CA ARG A 5 0.86 24.93 -28.69
C ARG A 5 0.56 24.97 -27.19
N ALA A 6 -0.29 24.06 -26.74
CA ALA A 6 -0.50 23.75 -25.34
C ALA A 6 0.88 23.48 -24.71
N GLY A 7 1.17 24.15 -23.58
CA GLY A 7 2.40 23.89 -22.84
C GLY A 7 2.28 22.56 -22.08
N PRO A 8 3.39 22.01 -21.54
CA PRO A 8 3.38 20.74 -20.81
C PRO A 8 2.38 20.69 -19.63
N ARG A 9 2.00 21.85 -19.07
CA ARG A 9 0.99 21.96 -18.01
C ARG A 9 -0.44 21.81 -18.55
N ASP A 10 -0.68 22.33 -19.73
CA ASP A 10 -1.99 22.26 -20.39
C ASP A 10 -2.27 20.81 -20.84
N ASP A 11 -1.23 20.04 -21.15
CA ASP A 11 -1.31 18.60 -21.44
C ASP A 11 -1.68 17.78 -20.19
N LEU A 12 -1.16 18.14 -19.01
CA LEU A 12 -1.53 17.50 -17.74
C LEU A 12 -2.98 17.81 -17.34
N VAL A 13 -3.42 19.05 -17.56
CA VAL A 13 -4.81 19.47 -17.32
C VAL A 13 -5.76 18.82 -18.33
N ALA A 14 -5.35 18.69 -19.60
CA ALA A 14 -6.12 17.99 -20.64
C ALA A 14 -6.17 16.47 -20.39
N ALA A 15 -5.08 15.85 -19.93
CA ALA A 15 -5.04 14.45 -19.54
C ALA A 15 -5.91 14.18 -18.29
N ALA A 16 -5.91 15.10 -17.32
CA ALA A 16 -6.81 15.05 -16.17
C ALA A 16 -8.28 15.25 -16.57
N ALA A 17 -8.56 16.09 -17.57
CA ALA A 17 -9.90 16.36 -18.07
C ALA A 17 -10.46 15.22 -18.95
N GLY A 18 -9.61 14.47 -19.66
CA GLY A 18 -10.03 13.44 -20.61
C GLY A 18 -10.31 12.04 -20.05
N GLY A 19 -9.95 11.76 -18.79
CA GLY A 19 -9.91 10.38 -18.26
C GLY A 19 -10.65 10.12 -16.95
N LEU A 20 -11.37 11.11 -16.39
CA LEU A 20 -12.09 10.98 -15.11
C LEU A 20 -13.62 11.12 -15.23
N GLY A 21 -14.12 11.22 -16.46
CA GLY A 21 -15.55 11.35 -16.76
C GLY A 21 -16.31 10.03 -16.61
N ASP A 22 -17.40 10.09 -15.86
CA ASP A 22 -18.60 9.23 -15.97
C ASP A 22 -18.60 7.81 -15.35
N TYR A 23 -17.83 7.59 -14.28
CA TYR A 23 -18.11 6.50 -13.33
C TYR A 23 -18.18 7.05 -11.91
N ARG A 24 -19.39 7.40 -11.42
CA ARG A 24 -19.66 7.90 -10.04
C ARG A 24 -18.45 8.61 -9.41
N ALA A 25 -18.11 9.81 -9.90
CA ALA A 25 -16.93 10.53 -9.45
C ALA A 25 -17.02 10.84 -7.96
N ALA A 26 -16.36 10.03 -7.12
CA ALA A 26 -16.14 10.35 -5.72
C ALA A 26 -15.30 11.63 -5.65
N THR A 27 -15.63 12.52 -4.71
CA THR A 27 -14.85 13.76 -4.53
C THR A 27 -13.40 13.41 -4.19
N PRO A 28 -12.40 14.23 -4.59
CA PRO A 28 -10.98 13.94 -4.32
C PRO A 28 -10.71 13.71 -2.82
N LEU A 29 -11.43 14.44 -1.96
CA LEU A 29 -11.37 14.25 -0.51
C LEU A 29 -11.91 12.89 -0.06
N GLN A 30 -12.99 12.39 -0.68
CA GLN A 30 -13.56 11.07 -0.38
C GLN A 30 -12.61 9.93 -0.78
N VAL A 31 -11.94 10.05 -1.93
CA VAL A 31 -10.91 9.07 -2.36
C VAL A 31 -9.69 9.09 -1.43
N ALA A 32 -9.24 10.28 -1.04
CA ALA A 32 -8.13 10.41 -0.09
C ALA A 32 -8.48 9.83 1.28
N ALA A 33 -9.66 10.15 1.82
CA ALA A 33 -10.10 9.67 3.14
C ALA A 33 -10.29 8.15 3.17
N THR A 34 -10.86 7.56 2.12
CA THR A 34 -11.02 6.10 2.01
C THR A 34 -9.68 5.37 1.87
N SER A 35 -8.72 5.94 1.12
CA SER A 35 -7.36 5.38 1.02
C SER A 35 -6.59 5.48 2.34
N ALA A 36 -6.69 6.62 3.04
CA ALA A 36 -6.08 6.80 4.35
C ALA A 36 -6.69 5.86 5.40
N GLY A 37 -8.02 5.71 5.40
CA GLY A 37 -8.73 4.83 6.32
C GLY A 37 -8.37 3.35 6.12
N THR A 38 -8.32 2.88 4.88
CA THR A 38 -7.93 1.50 4.57
C THR A 38 -6.46 1.23 4.91
N PHE A 39 -5.56 2.19 4.68
CA PHE A 39 -4.17 2.10 5.12
C PHE A 39 -4.05 2.03 6.65
N ALA A 40 -4.72 2.94 7.37
CA ALA A 40 -4.68 2.99 8.83
C ALA A 40 -5.22 1.69 9.44
N CYS A 41 -6.36 1.18 8.94
CA CYS A 41 -6.91 -0.11 9.38
C CYS A 41 -5.93 -1.27 9.16
N GLY A 42 -5.21 -1.30 8.03
CA GLY A 42 -4.18 -2.30 7.76
C GLY A 42 -2.98 -2.21 8.71
N ALA A 43 -2.64 -1.01 9.17
CA ALA A 43 -1.51 -0.76 10.08
C ALA A 43 -1.81 -1.13 11.55
N LEU A 44 -3.09 -1.16 11.96
CA LEU A 44 -3.48 -1.44 13.35
C LEU A 44 -3.12 -2.86 13.81
N LEU A 45 -3.24 -3.88 12.95
CA LEU A 45 -2.84 -5.26 13.28
C LEU A 45 -1.33 -5.40 13.58
N PRO A 46 -0.41 -4.93 12.72
CA PRO A 46 1.02 -4.93 13.02
C PRO A 46 1.36 -4.13 14.29
N LEU A 47 0.69 -3.00 14.53
CA LEU A 47 0.89 -2.19 15.74
C LEU A 47 0.44 -2.93 17.01
N ALA A 48 -0.69 -3.63 16.95
CA ALA A 48 -1.17 -4.47 18.04
C ALA A 48 -0.24 -5.67 18.30
N ALA A 49 0.33 -6.25 17.24
CA ALA A 49 1.33 -7.31 17.37
C ALA A 49 2.62 -6.80 18.03
N ALA A 50 3.07 -5.60 17.64
CA ALA A 50 4.25 -4.97 18.22
C ALA A 50 4.07 -4.62 19.70
N SER A 51 2.87 -4.21 20.13
CA SER A 51 2.61 -3.92 21.55
C SER A 51 2.51 -5.18 22.43
N ALA A 52 2.19 -6.34 21.83
CA ALA A 52 2.07 -7.60 22.55
C ALA A 52 3.41 -8.36 22.73
N PHE A 53 4.42 -8.12 21.88
CA PHE A 53 5.70 -8.84 21.95
C PHE A 53 6.77 -8.10 22.77
N HIS A 54 7.25 -8.74 23.84
CA HIS A 54 8.31 -8.25 24.72
C HIS A 54 9.71 -8.66 24.22
N LEU A 55 10.55 -7.66 23.91
CA LEU A 55 12.02 -7.53 23.74
C LEU A 55 12.93 -8.68 23.23
N GLY A 56 12.55 -9.96 23.26
CA GLY A 56 13.44 -11.09 22.91
C GLY A 56 13.18 -11.77 21.56
N ALA A 57 11.93 -11.77 21.06
CA ALA A 57 11.52 -12.43 19.82
C ALA A 57 11.13 -11.44 18.68
N MET A 58 11.46 -10.15 18.87
CA MET A 58 10.80 -9.01 18.23
C MET A 58 10.70 -9.04 16.69
N PRO A 59 11.75 -9.31 15.89
CA PRO A 59 11.67 -9.04 14.46
C PRO A 59 10.84 -10.07 13.69
N LEU A 60 11.03 -11.35 14.00
CA LEU A 60 10.45 -12.46 13.25
C LEU A 60 8.96 -12.64 13.58
N GLY A 61 8.59 -12.52 14.85
CA GLY A 61 7.18 -12.58 15.28
C GLY A 61 6.34 -11.46 14.67
N ILE A 62 6.84 -10.23 14.71
CA ILE A 62 6.16 -9.07 14.11
C ILE A 62 6.04 -9.23 12.60
N ALA A 63 7.08 -9.69 11.91
CA ALA A 63 7.04 -9.91 10.46
C ALA A 63 6.00 -10.97 10.07
N LEU A 64 5.95 -12.11 10.79
CA LEU A 64 4.98 -13.18 10.52
C LEU A 64 3.54 -12.73 10.76
N VAL A 65 3.28 -12.04 11.88
CA VAL A 65 1.93 -11.52 12.17
C VAL A 65 1.52 -10.45 11.15
N SER A 66 2.45 -9.59 10.75
CA SER A 66 2.21 -8.58 9.71
C SER A 66 1.91 -9.22 8.35
N LEU A 67 2.63 -10.28 7.98
CA LEU A 67 2.37 -11.04 6.75
C LEU A 67 1.01 -11.73 6.78
N ALA A 68 0.64 -12.34 7.90
CA ALA A 68 -0.68 -12.95 8.08
C ALA A 68 -1.80 -11.91 8.00
N ALA A 69 -1.62 -10.75 8.63
CA ALA A 69 -2.56 -9.62 8.58
C ALA A 69 -2.76 -9.12 7.15
N VAL A 70 -1.67 -8.91 6.40
CA VAL A 70 -1.70 -8.47 5.00
C VAL A 70 -2.33 -9.53 4.10
N ALA A 71 -2.04 -10.81 4.32
CA ALA A 71 -2.66 -11.90 3.55
C ALA A 71 -4.19 -11.96 3.77
N ALA A 72 -4.65 -11.83 5.02
CA ALA A 72 -6.06 -11.79 5.35
C ALA A 72 -6.75 -10.55 4.75
N LEU A 73 -6.13 -9.37 4.88
CA LEU A 73 -6.65 -8.13 4.32
C LEU A 73 -6.69 -8.17 2.78
N ALA A 74 -5.67 -8.72 2.13
CA ALA A 74 -5.62 -8.87 0.67
C ALA A 74 -6.67 -9.85 0.17
N ALA A 75 -6.99 -10.90 0.93
CA ALA A 75 -8.08 -11.80 0.61
C ALA A 75 -9.45 -11.11 0.72
N CYS A 76 -9.67 -10.31 1.78
CA CYS A 76 -10.91 -9.55 1.98
C CYS A 76 -11.09 -8.39 0.98
N GLY A 77 -9.99 -7.78 0.53
CA GLY A 77 -9.96 -6.65 -0.41
C GLY A 77 -9.88 -7.05 -1.89
N ALA A 78 -9.94 -8.36 -2.20
CA ALA A 78 -9.92 -8.81 -3.58
C ALA A 78 -11.11 -8.22 -4.34
N PRO A 79 -10.91 -7.63 -5.53
CA PRO A 79 -11.99 -6.96 -6.26
C PRO A 79 -13.11 -7.95 -6.59
N ALA A 80 -14.36 -7.49 -6.50
CA ALA A 80 -15.54 -8.28 -6.87
C ALA A 80 -15.43 -8.65 -8.35
N GLY A 81 -15.07 -9.90 -8.64
CA GLY A 81 -14.75 -10.40 -10.00
C GLY A 81 -13.31 -10.85 -10.21
N ALA A 82 -12.44 -10.77 -9.20
CA ALA A 82 -11.13 -11.41 -9.26
C ALA A 82 -11.30 -12.92 -9.44
N GLY A 83 -11.05 -13.43 -10.65
CA GLY A 83 -11.27 -14.85 -10.98
C GLY A 83 -10.55 -15.83 -10.04
N ARG A 84 -9.46 -15.41 -9.38
CA ARG A 84 -8.74 -16.20 -8.36
C ARG A 84 -8.28 -15.29 -7.20
N PRO A 85 -9.09 -15.10 -6.15
CA PRO A 85 -8.73 -14.24 -5.00
C PRO A 85 -7.44 -14.71 -4.30
N GLY A 86 -7.17 -16.01 -4.27
CA GLY A 86 -5.92 -16.56 -3.73
C GLY A 86 -4.66 -16.11 -4.49
N ALA A 87 -4.73 -15.92 -5.81
CA ALA A 87 -3.58 -15.44 -6.59
C ALA A 87 -3.30 -13.95 -6.33
N PHE A 88 -4.35 -13.16 -6.09
CA PHE A 88 -4.24 -11.76 -5.70
C PHE A 88 -3.61 -11.61 -4.30
N ALA A 89 -4.09 -12.41 -3.34
CA ALA A 89 -3.53 -12.45 -2.00
C ALA A 89 -2.06 -12.87 -2.04
N LEU A 90 -1.73 -13.97 -2.73
CA LEU A 90 -0.36 -14.48 -2.82
C LEU A 90 0.60 -13.44 -3.39
N ARG A 91 0.27 -12.81 -4.53
CA ARG A 91 1.11 -11.77 -5.12
C ARG A 91 1.35 -10.61 -4.16
N THR A 92 0.29 -10.14 -3.50
CA THR A 92 0.34 -9.01 -2.56
C THR A 92 1.18 -9.35 -1.33
N THR A 93 1.00 -10.54 -0.76
CA THR A 93 1.81 -11.02 0.37
C THR A 93 3.28 -11.22 -0.03
N THR A 94 3.58 -11.70 -1.23
CA THR A 94 4.95 -11.82 -1.73
C THR A 94 5.63 -10.46 -1.84
N TRP A 95 4.94 -9.43 -2.34
CA TRP A 95 5.47 -8.06 -2.38
C TRP A 95 5.64 -7.47 -0.98
N ALA A 96 4.73 -7.75 -0.06
CA ALA A 96 4.87 -7.33 1.34
C ALA A 96 6.11 -7.98 2.00
N ALA A 97 6.34 -9.28 1.77
CA ALA A 97 7.51 -9.99 2.25
C ALA A 97 8.81 -9.38 1.72
N ALA A 98 8.85 -9.02 0.44
CA ALA A 98 9.99 -8.32 -0.15
C ALA A 98 10.25 -6.96 0.51
N GLY A 99 9.19 -6.20 0.84
CA GLY A 99 9.30 -4.94 1.59
C GLY A 99 9.91 -5.13 2.98
N PHE A 100 9.45 -6.13 3.74
CA PHE A 100 10.03 -6.45 5.05
C PHE A 100 11.50 -6.88 4.96
N ALA A 101 11.85 -7.69 3.97
CA ALA A 101 13.24 -8.08 3.72
C ALA A 101 14.13 -6.86 3.42
N GLY A 102 13.63 -5.92 2.60
CA GLY A 102 14.29 -4.66 2.31
C GLY A 102 14.49 -3.80 3.56
N ALA A 103 13.46 -3.62 4.39
CA ALA A 103 13.54 -2.87 5.64
C ALA A 103 14.54 -3.49 6.63
N PHE A 104 14.56 -4.83 6.73
CA PHE A 104 15.53 -5.54 7.55
C PHE A 104 16.97 -5.34 7.04
N ALA A 105 17.19 -5.46 5.73
CA ALA A 105 18.51 -5.25 5.13
C ALA A 105 19.00 -3.80 5.34
N ALA A 106 18.13 -2.81 5.12
CA ALA A 106 18.44 -1.41 5.39
C ALA A 106 18.77 -1.17 6.87
N GLY A 107 17.97 -1.72 7.78
CA GLY A 107 18.23 -1.66 9.22
C GLY A 107 19.56 -2.29 9.62
N ARG A 108 19.97 -3.40 8.98
CA ARG A 108 21.30 -4.01 9.20
C ARG A 108 22.44 -3.10 8.74
N ILE A 109 22.33 -2.49 7.56
CA ILE A 109 23.37 -1.61 7.01
C ILE A 109 23.52 -0.35 7.87
N VAL A 110 22.40 0.27 8.26
CA VAL A 110 22.42 1.46 9.12
C VAL A 110 22.85 1.11 10.54
N GLY A 111 22.40 -0.02 11.09
CA GLY A 111 22.80 -0.52 12.40
C GLY A 111 24.31 -0.80 12.49
N THR A 112 24.94 -1.24 11.39
CA THR A 112 26.41 -1.37 11.30
C THR A 112 27.14 -0.03 11.15
N MET A 113 26.46 1.06 10.82
CA MET A 113 27.03 2.41 10.79
C MET A 113 26.89 3.16 12.12
N LEU A 114 25.92 2.77 12.97
CA LEU A 114 25.57 3.46 14.22
C LEU A 114 26.12 2.79 15.50
N VAL A 115 26.77 1.62 15.37
CA VAL A 115 27.53 0.88 16.40
C VAL A 115 29.01 1.02 16.11
#